data_AF-A0A4U1FTQ1-F1
#
_entry.id   AF-A0A4U1FTQ1-F1
#
_cell.length_a   1.000
_cell.length_b   1.000
_cell.length_c   1.000
_cell.angle_alpha   90.00
_cell.angle_beta   90.00
_cell.angle_gamma   90.00
#
_symmetry.space_group_name_H-M   'P 1'
#
loop_
_entity.id
_entity.type
_entity.pdbx_description
1 polymer ?
#
loop_
_entity_poly.entity_id
_entity_poly.type
_entity_poly.pdbx_seq_one_letter_code
_entity_poly.pdbx_strand_id
1 'polypeptide(L)'
;MGGSWAVPTRVLPASSLLSKVYLLTPELCMVQATGKDGPVAFEPSGPDALPLAAQNFTASGEAEVRRCGLREELLARGCPPEELEEPRGRQEVLQDKPLSQGTRGEGATQLAPQRVRVTLRPGESQQLRVRFLRAEGYPVDLYYLMDLSYSMKDDLERVRQLGHALLVRLQEVTHSVRIGFGSFVDKMVLPFVSTVPSKLRHPCPTRLERCQPPFSFHHVLPLTRDAKAFEREVGRQSVSGNLDSPEGGFDAILQAALCQEQIGWRNVSRLLVFTSDDTFHTAGDGKLGGIFMPSDGHCHLDSNGLYSRSPEFDYPSVGQVAQALSAANIQPIFAVTGATLPVYQELSKLIPKSVVGELSEDSSNVVQLIMDAYNSLSSTVTLEHERSLLPPGVHISYDSQCGGPEKKQDEAGDRGQCNHVRINQTLVTYWHPLDRDCAECGAFGTGPLAVNCSLACAHANVTLALAPTLDDGWCKERTHDNQLFFFLAEDEAGGRVTLRVRPPQKGSDHTQIIVLGCVGGIVVVGLGLVLAYRLSVEIYDRREYSRFEKEQQQLQWKQDNNPLYKSAITTTVNPCFQEAEGAPL
;
A
#
# COMPACT_ATOMS: atom_id res chain seq x y z
N MET A 1 3.76 -33.54 44.06
CA MET A 1 2.68 -32.52 43.87
C MET A 1 3.30 -31.15 44.14
N GLY A 2 3.12 -30.20 43.23
CA GLY A 2 3.63 -28.83 43.38
C GLY A 2 4.20 -28.28 42.09
N GLY A 3 3.32 -27.94 41.14
CA GLY A 3 3.67 -27.47 39.80
C GLY A 3 4.30 -26.07 39.77
N SER A 4 5.29 -25.94 38.89
CA SER A 4 5.89 -24.69 38.46
C SER A 4 4.92 -23.97 37.51
N TRP A 5 4.29 -22.89 37.99
CA TRP A 5 3.51 -21.99 37.16
C TRP A 5 4.45 -20.92 36.57
N ALA A 6 4.91 -21.17 35.34
CA ALA A 6 5.49 -20.14 34.50
C ALA A 6 4.36 -19.23 33.98
N VAL A 7 4.45 -17.93 34.29
CA VAL A 7 3.56 -16.90 33.77
C VAL A 7 4.17 -16.32 32.49
N PRO A 8 3.55 -16.43 31.30
CA PRO A 8 3.98 -15.69 30.13
C PRO A 8 3.02 -14.51 29.89
N THR A 9 3.35 -13.35 30.44
CA THR A 9 2.72 -12.06 30.05
C THR A 9 3.52 -11.45 28.91
N ARG A 10 3.12 -11.72 27.66
CA ARG A 10 3.53 -10.95 26.48
C ARG A 10 2.39 -10.03 26.06
N VAL A 11 2.58 -8.72 26.22
CA VAL A 11 1.76 -7.71 25.54
C VAL A 11 2.30 -7.59 24.12
N LEU A 12 1.40 -7.70 23.14
CA LEU A 12 1.71 -7.66 21.72
C LEU A 12 1.97 -6.20 21.31
N PRO A 13 3.13 -5.86 20.74
CA PRO A 13 3.24 -4.68 19.91
C PRO A 13 2.32 -4.86 18.70
N ALA A 14 1.89 -3.75 18.09
CA ALA A 14 1.15 -3.74 16.82
C ALA A 14 1.98 -4.26 15.62
N SER A 15 3.05 -5.00 15.86
CA SER A 15 3.92 -5.67 14.89
C SER A 15 3.67 -7.17 14.75
N SER A 16 2.59 -7.72 15.33
CA SER A 16 2.39 -9.18 15.43
C SER A 16 1.36 -9.79 14.47
N LEU A 17 0.75 -9.02 13.57
CA LEU A 17 -0.26 -9.54 12.63
C LEU A 17 0.34 -10.36 11.48
N LEU A 18 1.63 -10.21 11.16
CA LEU A 18 2.30 -10.96 10.10
C LEU A 18 3.34 -11.92 10.67
N SER A 19 2.88 -13.09 11.11
CA SER A 19 3.76 -14.23 11.37
C SER A 19 4.01 -14.97 10.05
N LYS A 20 5.02 -14.54 9.31
CA LYS A 20 5.54 -15.13 8.05
C LYS A 20 4.57 -15.02 6.85
N VAL A 21 5.04 -14.34 5.81
CA VAL A 21 4.43 -14.36 4.47
C VAL A 21 5.12 -15.48 3.70
N TYR A 22 4.34 -16.43 3.18
CA TYR A 22 4.81 -17.42 2.22
C TYR A 22 4.34 -16.96 0.84
N LEU A 23 5.30 -16.69 -0.04
CA LEU A 23 5.04 -16.38 -1.45
C LEU A 23 4.88 -17.70 -2.20
N LEU A 24 3.74 -17.87 -2.86
CA LEU A 24 3.52 -18.96 -3.81
C LEU A 24 4.08 -18.59 -5.19
N THR A 25 4.36 -19.58 -6.03
CA THR A 25 4.74 -19.33 -7.42
C THR A 25 3.54 -18.83 -8.24
N PRO A 26 3.75 -17.98 -9.26
CA PRO A 26 2.67 -17.34 -10.00
C PRO A 26 1.90 -18.27 -10.97
N GLU A 27 2.50 -19.38 -11.42
CA GLU A 27 1.94 -20.22 -12.49
C GLU A 27 1.05 -21.37 -11.99
N LEU A 28 -0.03 -21.68 -12.73
CA LEU A 28 -0.67 -22.99 -12.68
C LEU A 28 0.19 -23.94 -13.50
N CYS A 29 0.75 -24.98 -12.88
CA CYS A 29 1.52 -25.98 -13.59
C CYS A 29 1.03 -27.37 -13.21
N MET A 30 1.12 -28.33 -14.12
CA MET A 30 0.88 -29.73 -13.79
C MET A 30 1.99 -30.26 -12.88
N VAL A 31 1.64 -31.16 -11.95
CA VAL A 31 2.58 -31.78 -11.00
C VAL A 31 3.81 -32.32 -11.73
N GLN A 32 4.99 -31.76 -11.46
CA GLN A 32 6.25 -32.48 -11.67
C GLN A 32 6.48 -33.28 -10.39
N ALA A 33 6.47 -34.61 -10.49
CA ALA A 33 6.74 -35.49 -9.35
C ALA A 33 8.19 -35.30 -8.86
N THR A 34 8.43 -34.26 -8.06
CA THR A 34 9.62 -34.11 -7.24
C THR A 34 9.14 -34.12 -5.79
N GLY A 35 9.25 -35.29 -5.15
CA GLY A 35 8.97 -35.39 -3.73
C GLY A 35 10.01 -34.61 -2.94
N LYS A 36 9.64 -33.42 -2.45
CA LYS A 36 9.97 -32.82 -1.14
C LYS A 36 9.58 -31.34 -1.11
N ASP A 37 8.93 -30.93 -0.03
CA ASP A 37 8.64 -29.53 0.30
C ASP A 37 9.91 -28.65 0.24
N GLY A 38 10.03 -27.80 -0.78
CA GLY A 38 11.14 -26.85 -0.97
C GLY A 38 11.06 -26.08 -2.31
N PRO A 39 11.70 -24.90 -2.41
CA PRO A 39 11.67 -24.10 -3.64
C PRO A 39 12.44 -24.81 -4.76
N VAL A 40 11.88 -24.79 -5.97
CA VAL A 40 12.46 -25.41 -7.16
C VAL A 40 13.76 -24.68 -7.53
N ALA A 41 14.89 -25.24 -7.14
CA ALA A 41 16.20 -24.89 -7.67
C ALA A 41 16.60 -25.93 -8.73
N PHE A 42 16.94 -25.45 -9.92
CA PHE A 42 17.52 -26.26 -10.99
C PHE A 42 18.93 -26.72 -10.59
N GLU A 43 19.16 -28.03 -10.49
CA GLU A 43 20.49 -28.62 -10.71
C GLU A 43 20.40 -29.94 -11.48
N PRO A 44 21.39 -30.28 -12.34
CA PRO A 44 21.31 -31.40 -13.27
C PRO A 44 22.00 -32.64 -12.72
N SER A 45 21.40 -33.83 -12.86
CA SER A 45 22.11 -35.10 -13.21
C SER A 45 21.28 -36.38 -13.00
N GLY A 46 21.40 -37.30 -13.96
CA GLY A 46 21.54 -38.75 -13.69
C GLY A 46 20.27 -39.62 -13.75
N PRO A 47 20.32 -40.80 -14.43
CA PRO A 47 19.16 -41.66 -14.67
C PRO A 47 18.98 -42.70 -13.56
N ASP A 48 17.76 -42.85 -13.04
CA ASP A 48 17.09 -44.16 -12.83
C ASP A 48 15.74 -43.99 -12.09
N ALA A 49 14.70 -44.47 -12.79
CA ALA A 49 13.36 -44.92 -12.38
C ALA A 49 12.64 -44.33 -11.13
N LEU A 50 11.48 -43.67 -11.34
CA LEU A 50 10.22 -43.77 -10.56
C LEU A 50 9.13 -42.76 -11.08
N PRO A 51 7.83 -42.93 -10.73
CA PRO A 51 6.78 -43.62 -11.49
C PRO A 51 5.89 -42.71 -12.37
N LEU A 52 5.14 -43.35 -13.28
CA LEU A 52 4.25 -42.77 -14.30
C LEU A 52 3.05 -41.98 -13.71
N ALA A 53 3.05 -40.66 -13.85
CA ALA A 53 1.83 -39.86 -14.03
C ALA A 53 2.17 -38.59 -14.84
N ALA A 54 1.39 -38.30 -15.88
CA ALA A 54 1.50 -37.16 -16.81
C ALA A 54 2.71 -37.06 -17.79
N GLN A 55 3.29 -38.18 -18.25
CA GLN A 55 4.27 -38.13 -19.38
C GLN A 55 3.64 -37.81 -20.75
N ASN A 56 2.31 -37.91 -20.92
CA ASN A 56 1.64 -37.84 -22.23
C ASN A 56 0.82 -36.56 -22.52
N PHE A 57 0.95 -35.49 -21.73
CA PHE A 57 0.19 -34.26 -21.99
C PHE A 57 0.78 -33.41 -23.13
N THR A 58 2.11 -33.37 -23.24
CA THR A 58 2.83 -32.69 -24.31
C THR A 58 3.16 -33.69 -25.42
N ALA A 59 2.81 -33.37 -26.66
CA ALA A 59 3.19 -34.20 -27.80
C ALA A 59 4.74 -34.19 -27.99
N SER A 60 5.30 -35.24 -28.58
CA SER A 60 6.74 -35.33 -28.85
C SER A 60 7.23 -34.10 -29.64
N GLY A 61 8.04 -33.24 -29.00
CA GLY A 61 8.58 -32.01 -29.58
C GLY A 61 7.88 -30.71 -29.13
N GLU A 62 6.85 -30.77 -28.29
CA GLU A 62 6.30 -29.57 -27.63
C GLU A 62 7.16 -29.11 -26.46
N ALA A 63 7.33 -27.79 -26.30
CA ALA A 63 8.09 -27.21 -25.20
C ALA A 63 7.38 -27.42 -23.84
N GLU A 64 8.14 -27.75 -22.80
CA GLU A 64 7.67 -27.95 -21.41
C GLU A 64 6.84 -26.77 -20.86
N VAL A 65 7.06 -25.56 -21.37
CA VAL A 65 6.28 -24.34 -21.07
C VAL A 65 4.78 -24.52 -21.34
N ARG A 66 4.39 -25.45 -22.23
CA ARG A 66 2.97 -25.75 -22.52
C ARG A 66 2.23 -26.49 -21.40
N ARG A 67 2.92 -26.88 -20.32
CA ARG A 67 2.33 -27.46 -19.10
C ARG A 67 1.73 -26.41 -18.15
N CYS A 68 2.00 -25.12 -18.38
CA CYS A 68 1.42 -24.03 -17.61
C CYS A 68 0.48 -23.20 -18.51
N GLY A 69 -0.73 -22.94 -18.04
CA GLY A 69 -1.82 -22.39 -18.87
C GLY A 69 -3.04 -21.98 -18.06
N LEU A 70 -4.07 -21.45 -18.71
CA LEU A 70 -5.34 -21.15 -18.04
C LEU A 70 -6.02 -22.46 -17.60
N ARG A 71 -6.70 -22.46 -16.45
CA ARG A 71 -7.43 -23.62 -15.94
C ARG A 71 -8.36 -24.22 -17.00
N GLU A 72 -9.14 -23.38 -17.68
CA GLU A 72 -10.06 -23.80 -18.74
C GLU A 72 -9.33 -24.41 -19.95
N GLU A 73 -8.17 -23.88 -20.31
CA GLU A 73 -7.35 -24.34 -21.42
C GLU A 73 -6.70 -25.70 -21.12
N LEU A 74 -6.15 -25.88 -19.91
CA LEU A 74 -5.55 -27.14 -19.48
C LEU A 74 -6.62 -28.24 -19.39
N LEU A 75 -7.79 -27.93 -18.84
CA LEU A 75 -8.93 -28.86 -18.80
C LEU A 75 -9.42 -29.22 -20.21
N ALA A 76 -9.53 -28.24 -21.12
CA ALA A 76 -9.91 -28.46 -22.51
C ALA A 76 -8.89 -29.31 -23.29
N ARG A 77 -7.61 -29.25 -22.91
CA ARG A 77 -6.53 -30.09 -23.47
C ARG A 77 -6.47 -31.49 -22.85
N GLY A 78 -7.39 -31.83 -21.95
CA GLY A 78 -7.49 -33.16 -21.35
C GLY A 78 -6.65 -33.33 -20.09
N CYS A 79 -6.18 -32.25 -19.45
CA CYS A 79 -5.60 -32.32 -18.11
C CYS A 79 -6.68 -32.75 -17.12
N PRO A 80 -6.50 -33.85 -16.38
CA PRO A 80 -7.42 -34.22 -15.32
C PRO A 80 -7.38 -33.16 -14.18
N PRO A 81 -8.52 -32.85 -13.55
CA PRO A 81 -8.59 -31.82 -12.52
C PRO A 81 -7.79 -32.15 -11.25
N GLU A 82 -7.45 -33.42 -11.03
CA GLU A 82 -6.67 -33.90 -9.87
C GLU A 82 -5.16 -33.65 -10.02
N GLU A 83 -4.68 -33.49 -11.26
CA GLU A 83 -3.27 -33.18 -11.57
C GLU A 83 -3.03 -31.68 -11.77
N LEU A 84 -4.09 -30.87 -11.68
CA LEU A 84 -4.04 -29.41 -11.82
C LEU A 84 -3.66 -28.77 -10.47
N GLU A 85 -2.44 -28.26 -10.34
CA GLU A 85 -2.06 -27.45 -9.18
C GLU A 85 -2.45 -25.99 -9.39
N GLU A 86 -3.44 -25.53 -8.62
CA GLU A 86 -3.83 -24.12 -8.56
C GLU A 86 -3.67 -23.61 -7.12
N PRO A 87 -2.45 -23.22 -6.72
CA PRO A 87 -2.25 -22.60 -5.42
C PRO A 87 -3.04 -21.29 -5.37
N ARG A 88 -3.94 -21.18 -4.40
CA ARG A 88 -4.76 -19.99 -4.13
C ARG A 88 -4.27 -19.31 -2.88
N GLY A 89 -4.38 -17.99 -2.84
CA GLY A 89 -4.20 -17.26 -1.59
C GLY A 89 -5.15 -17.79 -0.51
N ARG A 90 -4.66 -17.88 0.73
CA ARG A 90 -5.41 -18.41 1.88
C ARG A 90 -5.18 -17.56 3.11
N GLN A 91 -6.24 -17.34 3.87
CA GLN A 91 -6.18 -16.67 5.17
C GLN A 91 -6.61 -17.64 6.27
N GLU A 92 -5.77 -17.78 7.28
CA GLU A 92 -6.04 -18.60 8.45
C GLU A 92 -5.89 -17.78 9.72
N VAL A 93 -6.95 -17.71 10.52
CA VAL A 93 -6.94 -16.97 11.78
C VAL A 93 -6.40 -17.87 12.87
N LEU A 94 -5.22 -17.55 13.40
CA LEU A 94 -4.55 -18.34 14.43
C LEU A 94 -5.04 -17.97 15.83
N GLN A 95 -5.29 -16.68 16.07
CA GLN A 95 -5.79 -16.16 17.34
C GLN A 95 -6.80 -15.03 17.10
N ASP A 96 -8.02 -15.22 17.60
CA ASP A 96 -9.12 -14.25 17.54
C ASP A 96 -9.89 -14.22 18.87
N LYS A 97 -9.22 -13.72 19.91
CA LYS A 97 -9.87 -13.40 21.18
C LYS A 97 -10.94 -12.32 20.92
N PRO A 98 -12.17 -12.52 21.42
CA PRO A 98 -13.25 -11.56 21.19
C PRO A 98 -12.92 -10.23 21.85
N LEU A 99 -13.39 -9.15 21.22
CA LEU A 99 -13.25 -7.80 21.77
C LEU A 99 -13.95 -7.74 23.13
N SER A 100 -13.27 -7.16 24.12
CA SER A 100 -13.78 -7.08 25.48
C SER A 100 -13.39 -5.75 26.11
N GLN A 101 -14.29 -5.19 26.90
CA GLN A 101 -14.05 -3.98 27.69
C GLN A 101 -13.13 -4.22 28.90
N GLY A 102 -12.93 -5.49 29.27
CA GLY A 102 -12.27 -5.84 30.53
C GLY A 102 -13.08 -5.35 31.75
N THR A 103 -12.44 -5.37 32.92
CA THR A 103 -12.96 -4.71 34.13
C THR A 103 -12.24 -3.39 34.31
N ARG A 104 -12.92 -2.28 33.99
CA ARG A 104 -12.35 -0.91 34.06
C ARG A 104 -11.06 -0.75 33.23
N GLY A 105 -11.04 -1.31 32.02
CA GLY A 105 -9.91 -1.21 31.10
C GLY A 105 -8.79 -2.24 31.32
N GLU A 106 -8.68 -2.84 32.51
CA GLU A 106 -7.73 -3.94 32.75
C GLU A 106 -8.25 -5.26 32.14
N GLY A 107 -7.37 -5.94 31.39
CA GLY A 107 -7.73 -7.18 30.68
C GLY A 107 -8.60 -6.98 29.43
N ALA A 108 -8.76 -5.73 28.97
CA ALA A 108 -9.50 -5.42 27.76
C ALA A 108 -8.81 -5.97 26.51
N THR A 109 -9.58 -6.61 25.63
CA THR A 109 -9.13 -7.00 24.30
C THR A 109 -9.64 -5.96 23.30
N GLN A 110 -8.76 -5.05 22.88
CA GLN A 110 -9.13 -3.91 22.05
C GLN A 110 -8.97 -4.15 20.55
N LEU A 111 -8.25 -5.20 20.13
CA LEU A 111 -7.99 -5.48 18.71
C LEU A 111 -8.19 -6.96 18.42
N ALA A 112 -8.88 -7.25 17.32
CA ALA A 112 -9.20 -8.61 16.88
C ALA A 112 -9.26 -8.72 15.35
N PRO A 113 -8.69 -9.77 14.72
CA PRO A 113 -7.93 -10.86 15.31
C PRO A 113 -6.52 -10.44 15.76
N GLN A 114 -5.86 -11.22 16.63
CA GLN A 114 -4.51 -10.90 17.11
C GLN A 114 -3.42 -11.55 16.27
N ARG A 115 -3.71 -12.71 15.66
CA ARG A 115 -2.74 -13.42 14.81
C ARG A 115 -3.43 -14.05 13.62
N VAL A 116 -2.88 -13.78 12.44
CA VAL A 116 -3.37 -14.31 11.17
C VAL A 116 -2.17 -14.85 10.40
N ARG A 117 -2.35 -15.99 9.74
CA ARG A 117 -1.43 -16.54 8.75
C ARG A 117 -2.04 -16.28 7.38
N VAL A 118 -1.35 -15.48 6.58
CA VAL A 118 -1.77 -15.13 5.22
C VAL A 118 -0.80 -15.78 4.25
N THR A 119 -1.35 -16.55 3.31
CA THR A 119 -0.62 -17.13 2.18
C THR A 119 -1.00 -16.31 0.96
N LEU A 120 -0.01 -15.66 0.35
CA LEU A 120 -0.22 -14.78 -0.80
C LEU A 120 0.23 -15.48 -2.07
N ARG A 121 -0.63 -15.46 -3.09
CA ARG A 121 -0.23 -15.76 -4.46
C ARG A 121 0.13 -14.44 -5.14
N PRO A 122 1.29 -14.33 -5.81
CA PRO A 122 1.66 -13.12 -6.56
C PRO A 122 0.54 -12.70 -7.51
N GLY A 123 0.16 -11.42 -7.48
CA GLY A 123 -0.97 -10.86 -8.25
C GLY A 123 -2.35 -11.04 -7.62
N GLU A 124 -2.54 -11.98 -6.68
CA GLU A 124 -3.81 -12.19 -5.98
C GLU A 124 -3.85 -11.42 -4.66
N SER A 125 -4.76 -10.45 -4.56
CA SER A 125 -4.97 -9.69 -3.32
C SER A 125 -5.71 -10.52 -2.25
N GLN A 126 -5.36 -10.32 -0.98
CA GLN A 126 -6.03 -10.95 0.16
C GLN A 126 -6.53 -9.88 1.12
N GLN A 127 -7.78 -10.02 1.60
CA GLN A 127 -8.42 -9.01 2.41
C GLN A 127 -8.59 -9.45 3.88
N LEU A 128 -7.83 -8.84 4.79
CA LEU A 128 -7.96 -9.07 6.23
C LEU A 128 -8.77 -7.96 6.93
N ARG A 129 -9.88 -8.37 7.58
CA ARG A 129 -10.68 -7.51 8.45
C ARG A 129 -10.09 -7.43 9.86
N VAL A 130 -9.72 -6.21 10.28
CA VAL A 130 -9.31 -5.90 11.65
C VAL A 130 -10.39 -5.09 12.34
N ARG A 131 -10.72 -5.47 13.57
CA ARG A 131 -11.72 -4.81 14.42
C ARG A 131 -11.05 -4.21 15.64
N PHE A 132 -11.45 -2.99 15.96
CA PHE A 132 -11.00 -2.28 17.15
C PHE A 132 -12.17 -2.03 18.10
N LEU A 133 -11.91 -2.02 19.41
CA LEU A 133 -12.83 -1.61 20.46
C LEU A 133 -12.07 -0.73 21.46
N ARG A 134 -12.51 0.52 21.61
CA ARG A 134 -11.99 1.42 22.64
C ARG A 134 -12.46 0.96 24.02
N ALA A 135 -11.51 0.68 24.91
CA ALA A 135 -11.76 0.30 26.29
C ALA A 135 -12.01 1.53 27.17
N GLU A 136 -12.98 1.45 28.06
CA GLU A 136 -13.24 2.49 29.07
C GLU A 136 -12.22 2.41 30.22
N GLY A 137 -11.69 3.56 30.65
CA GLY A 137 -10.75 3.63 31.78
C GLY A 137 -9.39 2.97 31.52
N TYR A 138 -8.95 2.87 30.26
CA TYR A 138 -7.65 2.28 29.93
C TYR A 138 -6.49 2.99 30.67
N PRO A 139 -5.47 2.27 31.16
CA PRO A 139 -4.39 2.88 31.94
C PRO A 139 -3.59 3.92 31.16
N VAL A 140 -3.15 4.97 31.85
CA VAL A 140 -2.36 6.06 31.28
C VAL A 140 -1.08 6.25 32.08
N ASP A 141 0.03 6.40 31.37
CA ASP A 141 1.28 6.92 31.90
C ASP A 141 1.49 8.31 31.32
N LEU A 142 1.64 9.31 32.19
CA LEU A 142 1.87 10.70 31.80
C LEU A 142 3.25 11.14 32.30
N TYR A 143 4.14 11.49 31.38
CA TYR A 143 5.44 12.05 31.72
C TYR A 143 5.44 13.54 31.39
N TYR A 144 5.57 14.38 32.41
CA TYR A 144 5.59 15.83 32.28
C TYR A 144 7.03 16.30 32.09
N LEU A 145 7.34 16.82 30.91
CA LEU A 145 8.66 17.26 30.50
C LEU A 145 8.67 18.79 30.36
N MET A 146 9.27 19.45 31.34
CA MET A 146 9.19 20.89 31.51
C MET A 146 10.50 21.61 31.18
N ASP A 147 10.38 22.65 30.38
CA ASP A 147 11.43 23.66 30.24
C ASP A 147 11.64 24.41 31.56
N LEU A 148 12.88 24.38 32.07
CA LEU A 148 13.29 25.12 33.26
C LEU A 148 14.30 26.22 32.94
N SER A 149 14.30 26.74 31.71
CA SER A 149 14.96 27.99 31.36
C SER A 149 14.49 29.15 32.27
N TYR A 150 15.17 30.29 32.20
CA TYR A 150 14.88 31.40 33.12
C TYR A 150 13.51 32.04 32.86
N SER A 151 12.99 31.96 31.64
CA SER A 151 11.68 32.51 31.26
C SER A 151 10.53 31.75 31.90
N MET A 152 10.64 30.43 32.08
CA MET A 152 9.62 29.53 32.65
C MET A 152 9.46 29.59 34.18
N LYS A 153 9.87 30.70 34.80
CA LYS A 153 9.99 30.83 36.25
C LYS A 153 8.64 30.85 36.96
N ASP A 154 7.72 31.67 36.48
CA ASP A 154 6.36 31.77 36.99
C ASP A 154 5.54 30.51 36.69
N ASP A 155 5.77 29.85 35.54
CA ASP A 155 5.19 28.55 35.22
C ASP A 155 5.54 27.49 36.27
N LEU A 156 6.80 27.42 36.71
CA LEU A 156 7.24 26.45 37.72
C LEU A 156 6.46 26.61 39.04
N GLU A 157 6.17 27.84 39.45
CA GLU A 157 5.39 28.11 40.65
C GLU A 157 3.96 27.61 40.52
N ARG A 158 3.38 27.69 39.32
CA ARG A 158 2.04 27.19 39.01
C ARG A 158 2.02 25.66 38.92
N VAL A 159 2.94 25.05 38.19
CA VAL A 159 3.02 23.59 38.02
C VAL A 159 3.19 22.88 39.36
N ARG A 160 3.96 23.47 40.29
CA ARG A 160 4.08 22.97 41.67
C ARG A 160 2.72 22.83 42.38
N GLN A 161 1.79 23.74 42.12
CA GLN A 161 0.45 23.74 42.71
C GLN A 161 -0.52 22.83 41.95
N LEU A 162 -0.25 22.57 40.67
CA LEU A 162 -1.14 21.81 39.78
C LEU A 162 -0.95 20.29 39.88
N GLY A 163 0.14 19.79 40.48
CA GLY A 163 0.43 18.36 40.59
C GLY A 163 -0.74 17.51 41.11
N HIS A 164 -1.31 17.86 42.27
CA HIS A 164 -2.50 17.16 42.78
C HIS A 164 -3.74 17.37 41.92
N ALA A 165 -3.99 18.59 41.44
CA ALA A 165 -5.16 18.90 40.61
C ALA A 165 -5.17 18.08 39.31
N LEU A 166 -4.02 17.95 38.65
CA LEU A 166 -3.85 17.15 37.44
C LEU A 166 -4.17 15.67 37.69
N LEU A 167 -3.64 15.10 38.78
CA LEU A 167 -3.88 13.69 39.09
C LEU A 167 -5.33 13.42 39.46
N VAL A 168 -5.96 14.30 40.23
CA VAL A 168 -7.39 14.20 40.55
C VAL A 168 -8.22 14.19 39.26
N ARG A 169 -7.94 15.09 38.33
CA ARG A 169 -8.63 15.13 37.02
C ARG A 169 -8.41 13.89 36.19
N LEU A 170 -7.18 13.39 36.09
CA LEU A 170 -6.90 12.17 35.34
C LEU A 170 -7.53 10.93 35.98
N GLN A 171 -7.63 10.90 37.31
CA GLN A 171 -8.30 9.83 38.06
C GLN A 171 -9.82 9.80 37.86
N GLU A 172 -10.44 10.93 37.50
CA GLU A 172 -11.86 10.98 37.07
C GLU A 172 -12.07 10.22 35.75
N VAL A 173 -11.03 10.07 34.93
CA VAL A 173 -11.11 9.48 33.59
C VAL A 173 -10.60 8.04 33.55
N THR A 174 -9.52 7.73 34.28
CA THR A 174 -8.95 6.38 34.36
C THR A 174 -8.48 6.06 35.76
N HIS A 175 -8.78 4.85 36.23
CA HIS A 175 -8.43 4.41 37.58
C HIS A 175 -6.94 4.04 37.74
N SER A 176 -6.19 3.93 36.63
CA SER A 176 -4.79 3.53 36.65
C SER A 176 -3.89 4.56 35.94
N VAL A 177 -3.70 5.69 36.60
CA VAL A 177 -2.78 6.76 36.18
C VAL A 177 -1.42 6.62 36.87
N ARG A 178 -0.33 6.87 36.15
CA ARG A 178 0.97 7.19 36.72
C ARG A 178 1.48 8.51 36.17
N ILE A 179 2.16 9.28 37.00
CA ILE A 179 2.81 10.54 36.62
C ILE A 179 4.32 10.48 36.86
N GLY A 180 5.09 11.05 35.96
CA GLY A 180 6.53 11.26 36.09
C GLY A 180 6.87 12.71 35.74
N PHE A 181 8.08 13.13 36.11
CA PHE A 181 8.56 14.48 35.85
C PHE A 181 10.00 14.46 35.34
N GLY A 182 10.25 15.25 34.30
CA GLY A 182 11.57 15.56 33.79
C GLY A 182 11.67 17.04 33.48
N SER A 183 12.91 17.52 33.40
CA SER A 183 13.19 18.91 33.05
C SER A 183 14.32 19.02 32.06
N PHE A 184 14.37 20.11 31.31
CA PHE A 184 15.45 20.43 30.39
C PHE A 184 15.74 21.92 30.35
N VAL A 185 16.92 22.27 29.85
CA VAL A 185 17.33 23.64 29.51
C VAL A 185 18.06 23.53 28.18
N ASP A 186 19.40 23.41 28.20
CA ASP A 186 20.18 23.26 26.99
C ASP A 186 21.58 22.64 27.21
N LYS A 187 22.30 22.37 26.12
CA LYS A 187 23.66 21.83 26.14
C LYS A 187 24.61 22.80 26.84
N MET A 188 25.42 22.26 27.76
CA MET A 188 26.36 23.03 28.59
C MET A 188 27.64 23.43 27.86
N VAL A 189 27.53 23.97 26.64
CA VAL A 189 28.66 24.45 25.83
C VAL A 189 28.35 25.83 25.27
N LEU A 190 29.39 26.60 24.92
CA LEU A 190 29.19 27.83 24.12
C LEU A 190 28.70 27.44 22.72
N PRO A 191 27.87 28.25 22.04
CA PRO A 191 27.35 29.55 22.47
C PRO A 191 26.06 29.48 23.32
N PHE A 192 25.49 28.30 23.52
CA PHE A 192 24.20 28.10 24.21
C PHE A 192 24.25 28.52 25.68
N VAL A 193 25.34 28.20 26.37
CA VAL A 193 25.53 28.49 27.80
C VAL A 193 26.84 29.23 28.05
N SER A 194 26.84 30.16 29.01
CA SER A 194 28.05 30.83 29.45
C SER A 194 28.98 29.88 30.21
N THR A 195 30.17 29.62 29.65
CA THR A 195 31.21 28.77 30.26
C THR A 195 32.05 29.49 31.33
N VAL A 196 31.72 30.74 31.66
CA VAL A 196 32.39 31.46 32.75
C VAL A 196 32.05 30.77 34.08
N PRO A 197 33.03 30.36 34.92
CA PRO A 197 32.76 29.54 36.12
C PRO A 197 31.75 30.12 37.11
N SER A 198 31.65 31.45 37.20
CA SER A 198 30.65 32.12 38.05
C SER A 198 29.23 32.04 37.49
N LYS A 199 29.08 31.96 36.16
CA LYS A 199 27.80 31.80 35.45
C LYS A 199 27.39 30.34 35.34
N LEU A 200 28.33 29.40 35.21
CA LEU A 200 28.02 27.96 35.33
C LEU A 200 27.46 27.61 36.72
N ARG A 201 27.96 28.24 37.78
CA ARG A 201 27.41 28.04 39.14
C ARG A 201 26.06 28.74 39.35
N HIS A 202 25.81 29.84 38.64
CA HIS A 202 24.60 30.66 38.80
C HIS A 202 24.31 31.41 37.48
N PRO A 203 23.57 30.80 36.54
CA PRO A 203 23.40 31.36 35.21
C PRO A 203 22.44 32.57 35.21
N CYS A 204 21.46 32.58 36.12
CA CYS A 204 20.44 33.61 36.22
C CYS A 204 21.01 35.04 36.34
N PRO A 205 20.25 36.06 35.89
CA PRO A 205 20.69 37.46 35.91
C PRO A 205 20.84 38.01 37.33
N THR A 206 19.97 37.60 38.26
CA THR A 206 20.00 38.04 39.65
C THR A 206 20.41 36.91 40.60
N ARG A 207 21.05 37.25 41.71
CA ARG A 207 21.42 36.30 42.79
C ARG A 207 20.44 36.28 43.96
N LEU A 208 19.31 36.96 43.81
CA LEU A 208 18.29 37.05 44.85
C LEU A 208 17.49 35.75 44.96
N GLU A 209 17.52 34.92 43.93
CA GLU A 209 16.68 33.75 43.76
C GLU A 209 17.52 32.50 43.54
N ARG A 210 16.94 31.33 43.83
CA ARG A 210 17.59 30.05 43.57
C ARG A 210 17.62 29.81 42.07
N CYS A 211 18.81 29.52 41.57
CA CYS A 211 19.04 29.21 40.17
C CYS A 211 19.94 27.99 40.12
N GLN A 212 19.51 26.93 39.45
CA GLN A 212 20.33 25.74 39.29
C GLN A 212 21.34 25.91 38.16
N PRO A 213 22.52 25.26 38.26
CA PRO A 213 23.46 25.18 37.13
C PRO A 213 22.75 24.70 35.86
N PRO A 214 23.20 25.13 34.67
CA PRO A 214 22.62 24.69 33.40
C PRO A 214 22.82 23.18 33.22
N PHE A 215 21.88 22.54 32.54
CA PHE A 215 21.89 21.11 32.22
C PHE A 215 21.06 20.86 30.96
N SER A 216 21.35 19.79 30.22
CA SER A 216 20.60 19.45 29.00
C SER A 216 19.26 18.79 29.36
N PHE A 217 19.29 17.61 29.97
CA PHE A 217 18.09 16.90 30.41
C PHE A 217 18.31 16.27 31.80
N HIS A 218 17.29 16.37 32.65
CA HIS A 218 17.26 15.78 33.98
C HIS A 218 15.94 15.03 34.19
N HIS A 219 16.03 13.71 34.31
CA HIS A 219 14.95 12.86 34.79
C HIS A 219 14.87 12.93 36.33
N VAL A 220 13.78 13.53 36.84
CA VAL A 220 13.63 13.83 38.26
C VAL A 220 12.79 12.77 38.97
N LEU A 221 11.66 12.39 38.38
CA LEU A 221 10.69 11.48 39.01
C LEU A 221 10.25 10.39 38.03
N PRO A 222 10.54 9.11 38.35
CA PRO A 222 9.99 7.96 37.63
C PRO A 222 8.47 7.91 37.68
N LEU A 223 7.83 7.30 36.67
CA LEU A 223 6.38 7.15 36.60
C LEU A 223 5.82 6.44 37.85
N THR A 224 5.09 7.18 38.67
CA THR A 224 4.55 6.72 39.96
C THR A 224 3.07 7.03 40.12
N ARG A 225 2.40 6.32 41.03
CA ARG A 225 1.01 6.61 41.44
C ARG A 225 0.92 7.67 42.55
N ASP A 226 2.05 8.02 43.16
CA ASP A 226 2.11 8.94 44.30
C ASP A 226 2.13 10.40 43.84
N ALA A 227 0.96 11.05 43.89
CA ALA A 227 0.81 12.48 43.59
C ALA A 227 1.67 13.38 44.50
N LYS A 228 1.85 13.00 45.76
CA LYS A 228 2.60 13.81 46.72
C LYS A 228 4.09 13.75 46.42
N ALA A 229 4.58 12.63 45.87
CA ALA A 229 5.94 12.55 45.38
C ALA A 229 6.17 13.54 44.23
N PHE A 230 5.22 13.66 43.29
CA PHE A 230 5.27 14.66 42.23
C PHE A 230 5.37 16.09 42.78
N GLU A 231 4.45 16.49 43.66
CA GLU A 231 4.46 17.84 44.25
C GLU A 231 5.76 18.13 45.01
N ARG A 232 6.25 17.14 45.76
CA ARG A 232 7.50 17.26 46.51
C ARG A 232 8.70 17.42 45.59
N GLU A 233 8.84 16.58 44.56
CA GLU A 233 10.02 16.62 43.69
C GLU A 233 10.00 17.83 42.75
N VAL A 234 8.83 18.21 42.21
CA VAL A 234 8.67 19.44 41.43
C VAL A 234 8.92 20.67 42.31
N GLY A 235 8.40 20.68 43.54
CA GLY A 235 8.62 21.78 44.49
C GLY A 235 10.06 21.94 44.97
N ARG A 236 10.94 20.98 44.67
CA ARG A 236 12.39 21.05 44.93
C ARG A 236 13.19 21.58 43.73
N GLN A 237 12.58 21.65 42.55
CA GLN A 237 13.23 22.22 41.38
C GLN A 237 13.29 23.75 41.49
N SER A 238 14.19 24.35 40.73
CA SER A 238 14.29 25.80 40.51
C SER A 238 14.56 26.05 39.03
N VAL A 239 14.37 27.26 38.54
CA VAL A 239 14.81 27.57 37.17
C VAL A 239 16.33 27.57 37.02
N SER A 240 16.78 27.48 35.79
CA SER A 240 18.17 27.64 35.36
C SER A 240 18.27 28.82 34.39
N GLY A 241 19.28 28.82 33.53
CA GLY A 241 19.39 29.77 32.43
C GLY A 241 20.52 29.44 31.47
N ASN A 242 20.34 29.89 30.25
CA ASN A 242 21.19 29.80 29.07
C ASN A 242 21.34 31.21 28.44
N LEU A 243 21.86 31.31 27.22
CA LEU A 243 22.17 32.58 26.56
C LEU A 243 21.24 32.89 25.38
N ASP A 244 20.88 31.88 24.60
CA ASP A 244 20.00 31.96 23.46
C ASP A 244 18.55 31.60 23.82
N SER A 245 17.67 31.76 22.84
CA SER A 245 16.23 31.60 23.00
C SER A 245 15.74 30.17 22.72
N PRO A 246 16.16 29.48 21.64
CA PRO A 246 15.77 28.09 21.43
C PRO A 246 16.37 27.18 22.53
N GLU A 247 15.60 26.18 22.94
CA GLU A 247 16.02 25.29 24.04
C GLU A 247 16.33 23.87 23.55
N GLY A 248 17.07 23.13 24.36
CA GLY A 248 17.52 21.76 24.09
C GLY A 248 16.46 20.67 24.30
N GLY A 249 15.17 21.00 24.14
CA GLY A 249 14.05 20.11 24.46
C GLY A 249 14.04 18.79 23.66
N PHE A 250 14.61 18.77 22.47
CA PHE A 250 14.68 17.58 21.61
C PHE A 250 15.60 16.48 22.17
N ASP A 251 16.70 16.82 22.84
CA ASP A 251 17.52 15.85 23.57
C ASP A 251 16.68 15.17 24.66
N ALA A 252 15.90 15.96 25.38
CA ALA A 252 15.08 15.49 26.49
C ALA A 252 13.94 14.58 26.02
N ILE A 253 13.24 14.92 24.93
CA ILE A 253 12.23 14.06 24.31
C ILE A 253 12.85 12.73 23.90
N LEU A 254 14.01 12.76 23.24
CA LEU A 254 14.67 11.56 22.78
C LEU A 254 15.08 10.65 23.96
N GLN A 255 15.73 11.20 24.99
CA GLN A 255 16.13 10.43 26.18
C GLN A 255 14.91 9.86 26.91
N ALA A 256 13.83 10.63 27.06
CA ALA A 256 12.58 10.15 27.66
C ALA A 256 11.93 9.00 26.87
N ALA A 257 12.10 8.99 25.54
CA ALA A 257 11.62 7.90 24.68
C ALA A 257 12.53 6.66 24.72
N LEU A 258 13.85 6.83 24.83
CA LEU A 258 14.81 5.72 24.79
C LEU A 258 15.00 5.03 26.15
N CYS A 259 15.00 5.79 27.25
CA CYS A 259 15.27 5.29 28.59
C CYS A 259 14.04 4.63 29.24
N GLN A 260 13.52 3.58 28.60
CA GLN A 260 12.25 2.92 28.97
C GLN A 260 12.18 2.49 30.44
N GLU A 261 13.25 1.90 30.96
CA GLU A 261 13.32 1.37 32.33
C GLU A 261 13.47 2.48 33.38
N GLN A 262 14.34 3.45 33.13
CA GLN A 262 14.58 4.57 34.05
C GLN A 262 13.33 5.44 34.20
N ILE A 263 12.68 5.78 33.09
CA ILE A 263 11.42 6.53 33.12
C ILE A 263 10.27 5.68 33.71
N GLY A 264 10.28 4.38 33.43
CA GLY A 264 9.31 3.41 33.98
C GLY A 264 8.04 3.24 33.15
N TRP A 265 8.14 3.35 31.83
CA TRP A 265 7.00 3.25 30.92
C TRP A 265 6.36 1.86 30.95
N ARG A 266 5.05 1.78 31.24
CA ARG A 266 4.28 0.54 31.07
C ARG A 266 3.87 0.35 29.62
N ASN A 267 3.42 -0.85 29.28
CA ASN A 267 2.84 -1.13 27.96
C ASN A 267 1.35 -0.75 27.94
N VAL A 268 1.08 0.56 28.02
CA VAL A 268 -0.24 1.20 28.11
C VAL A 268 -0.24 2.47 27.24
N SER A 269 -1.26 3.34 27.35
CA SER A 269 -1.22 4.65 26.69
C SER A 269 -0.15 5.54 27.32
N ARG A 270 0.85 5.94 26.54
CA ARG A 270 2.00 6.75 26.98
C ARG A 270 1.85 8.18 26.45
N LEU A 271 1.72 9.14 27.35
CA LEU A 271 1.60 10.56 27.04
C LEU A 271 2.86 11.29 27.51
N LEU A 272 3.47 12.07 26.63
CA LEU A 272 4.58 12.94 26.98
C LEU A 272 4.12 14.39 26.82
N VAL A 273 3.97 15.11 27.93
CA VAL A 273 3.58 16.52 27.90
C VAL A 273 4.85 17.33 27.83
N PHE A 274 5.05 18.04 26.73
CA PHE A 274 6.19 18.93 26.52
C PHE A 274 5.73 20.37 26.71
N THR A 275 6.36 21.11 27.61
CA THR A 275 6.02 22.51 27.89
C THR A 275 7.24 23.41 27.75
N SER A 276 7.14 24.45 26.92
CA SER A 276 8.15 25.50 26.73
C SER A 276 7.45 26.75 26.17
N ASP A 277 8.04 27.90 26.43
CA ASP A 277 7.61 29.19 25.91
C ASP A 277 8.40 29.65 24.67
N ASP A 278 9.42 28.88 24.26
CA ASP A 278 10.28 29.19 23.10
C ASP A 278 10.39 28.00 22.12
N THR A 279 11.20 28.17 21.07
CA THR A 279 11.46 27.16 20.04
C THR A 279 12.46 26.09 20.51
N PHE A 280 12.83 25.16 19.64
CA PHE A 280 13.72 24.05 19.95
C PHE A 280 14.94 24.02 19.04
N HIS A 281 16.07 23.58 19.57
CA HIS A 281 17.23 23.24 18.76
C HIS A 281 17.05 21.95 17.96
N THR A 282 17.67 21.90 16.78
CA THR A 282 17.62 20.76 15.87
C THR A 282 19.00 20.29 15.45
N ALA A 283 19.10 19.06 14.93
CA ALA A 283 20.35 18.53 14.37
C ALA A 283 20.98 19.52 13.37
N GLY A 284 22.26 19.80 13.58
CA GLY A 284 23.02 20.83 12.88
C GLY A 284 23.39 22.03 13.76
N ASP A 285 22.54 22.37 14.75
CA ASP A 285 22.77 23.53 15.62
C ASP A 285 23.97 23.31 16.54
N GLY A 286 24.20 22.08 17.02
CA GLY A 286 25.34 21.71 17.86
C GLY A 286 26.70 22.00 17.22
N LYS A 287 26.75 22.15 15.88
CA LYS A 287 27.95 22.55 15.15
C LYS A 287 28.51 23.89 15.65
N LEU A 288 27.66 24.82 16.08
CA LEU A 288 28.09 26.10 16.67
C LEU A 288 28.88 25.91 17.96
N GLY A 289 28.56 24.87 18.74
CA GLY A 289 29.27 24.49 19.95
C GLY A 289 30.37 23.45 19.75
N GLY A 290 30.76 23.18 18.50
CA GLY A 290 31.80 22.20 18.18
C GLY A 290 31.34 20.75 18.31
N ILE A 291 30.03 20.50 18.37
CA ILE A 291 29.44 19.16 18.47
C ILE A 291 29.05 18.71 17.05
N PHE A 292 29.68 17.65 16.57
CA PHE A 292 29.53 17.19 15.18
C PHE A 292 29.07 15.74 15.06
N MET A 293 29.05 14.99 16.17
CA MET A 293 28.55 13.61 16.17
C MET A 293 27.02 13.66 16.25
N PRO A 294 26.28 13.01 15.33
CA PRO A 294 24.83 12.95 15.44
C PRO A 294 24.43 12.17 16.69
N SER A 295 23.25 12.46 17.24
CA SER A 295 22.69 11.66 18.34
C SER A 295 22.62 10.18 17.96
N ASP A 296 23.17 9.33 18.83
CA ASP A 296 23.35 7.90 18.57
C ASP A 296 22.09 7.06 18.82
N GLY A 297 21.01 7.67 19.29
CA GLY A 297 19.76 6.98 19.58
C GLY A 297 19.83 6.00 20.76
N HIS A 298 20.74 6.21 21.72
CA HIS A 298 20.84 5.40 22.94
C HIS A 298 20.49 6.20 24.21
N CYS A 299 20.15 5.47 25.28
CA CYS A 299 19.93 6.05 26.60
C CYS A 299 21.28 6.34 27.29
N HIS A 300 21.48 7.59 27.73
CA HIS A 300 22.71 8.07 28.37
C HIS A 300 22.44 8.78 29.70
N LEU A 301 21.39 8.38 30.40
CA LEU A 301 21.13 8.84 31.76
C LEU A 301 22.14 8.23 32.73
N ASP A 302 22.74 9.09 33.56
CA ASP A 302 23.60 8.66 34.66
C ASP A 302 22.79 8.17 35.87
N SER A 303 23.47 7.81 36.96
CA SER A 303 22.82 7.34 38.19
C SER A 303 21.94 8.38 38.87
N ASN A 304 22.09 9.66 38.53
CA ASN A 304 21.32 10.77 39.06
C ASN A 304 20.19 11.20 38.10
N GLY A 305 20.03 10.51 36.97
CA GLY A 305 19.03 10.84 35.96
C GLY A 305 19.42 12.02 35.08
N LEU A 306 20.70 12.42 35.03
CA LEU A 306 21.17 13.47 34.13
C LEU A 306 21.65 12.90 32.80
N TYR A 307 21.36 13.61 31.70
CA TYR A 307 21.94 13.32 30.40
C TYR A 307 23.39 13.79 30.35
N SER A 308 24.29 12.92 30.81
CA SER A 308 25.71 13.24 31.05
C SER A 308 26.52 13.50 29.77
N ARG A 309 26.18 12.82 28.67
CA ARG A 309 26.91 12.88 27.39
C ARG A 309 26.34 13.89 26.40
N SER A 310 25.51 14.83 26.86
CA SER A 310 24.92 15.85 26.00
C SER A 310 25.93 16.71 25.21
N PRO A 311 27.16 17.00 25.70
CA PRO A 311 28.16 17.73 24.93
C PRO A 311 28.85 16.90 23.84
N GLU A 312 28.69 15.58 23.84
CA GLU A 312 29.34 14.69 22.88
C GLU A 312 28.53 14.50 21.60
N PHE A 313 27.21 14.62 21.70
CA PHE A 313 26.26 14.37 20.61
C PHE A 313 25.43 15.61 20.30
N ASP A 314 25.21 15.85 19.01
CA ASP A 314 24.36 16.92 18.49
C ASP A 314 22.89 16.69 18.90
N TYR A 315 22.07 17.73 18.77
CA TYR A 315 20.62 17.59 18.94
C TYR A 315 20.07 16.57 17.93
N PRO A 316 18.99 15.84 18.28
CA PRO A 316 18.40 14.93 17.33
C PRO A 316 17.65 15.66 16.22
N SER A 317 17.54 15.02 15.07
CA SER A 317 16.72 15.53 13.97
C SER A 317 15.23 15.29 14.27
N VAL A 318 14.36 16.08 13.65
CA VAL A 318 12.90 15.87 13.72
C VAL A 318 12.51 14.44 13.34
N GLY A 319 13.14 13.88 12.30
CA GLY A 319 12.91 12.51 11.87
C GLY A 319 13.33 11.47 12.92
N GLN A 320 14.45 11.68 13.60
CA GLN A 320 14.92 10.80 14.68
C GLN A 320 13.98 10.84 15.89
N VAL A 321 13.50 12.03 16.28
CA VAL A 321 12.51 12.20 17.34
C VAL A 321 11.20 11.49 16.98
N ALA A 322 10.69 11.71 15.77
CA ALA A 322 9.46 11.06 15.29
C ALA A 322 9.58 9.53 15.30
N GLN A 323 10.71 8.99 14.84
CA GLN A 323 10.98 7.56 14.83
C GLN A 323 11.05 6.98 16.25
N ALA A 324 11.77 7.64 17.16
CA ALA A 324 11.90 7.17 18.54
C ALA A 324 10.56 7.19 19.29
N LEU A 325 9.78 8.25 19.14
CA LEU A 325 8.43 8.35 19.73
C LEU A 325 7.48 7.28 19.20
N SER A 326 7.51 7.04 17.88
CA SER A 326 6.69 5.99 17.24
C SER A 326 7.08 4.60 17.73
N ALA A 327 8.37 4.27 17.72
CA ALA A 327 8.89 2.99 18.22
C ALA A 327 8.58 2.77 19.71
N ALA A 328 8.60 3.84 20.50
CA ALA A 328 8.24 3.82 21.91
C ALA A 328 6.71 3.91 22.15
N ASN A 329 5.88 4.05 21.12
CA ASN A 329 4.43 4.27 21.22
C ASN A 329 4.06 5.42 22.19
N ILE A 330 4.84 6.50 22.16
CA ILE A 330 4.63 7.71 22.98
C ILE A 330 3.91 8.76 22.14
N GLN A 331 2.85 9.33 22.72
CA GLN A 331 2.05 10.39 22.11
C GLN A 331 2.44 11.73 22.74
N PRO A 332 3.15 12.61 22.01
CA PRO A 332 3.56 13.89 22.56
C PRO A 332 2.40 14.90 22.52
N ILE A 333 2.30 15.69 23.59
CA ILE A 333 1.40 16.83 23.72
C ILE A 333 2.29 18.07 23.88
N PHE A 334 2.37 18.88 22.84
CA PHE A 334 3.12 20.14 22.85
C PHE A 334 2.22 21.23 23.41
N ALA A 335 2.47 21.63 24.67
CA ALA A 335 1.80 22.72 25.34
C ALA A 335 2.72 23.94 25.33
N VAL A 336 2.52 24.87 24.41
CA VAL A 336 3.46 25.97 24.14
C VAL A 336 2.75 27.30 24.07
N THR A 337 3.44 28.39 24.36
CA THR A 337 2.85 29.73 24.36
C THR A 337 2.43 30.17 22.96
N GLY A 338 1.53 31.16 22.88
CA GLY A 338 0.95 31.61 21.62
C GLY A 338 1.98 32.09 20.58
N ALA A 339 3.14 32.60 21.01
CA ALA A 339 4.20 33.09 20.13
C ALA A 339 4.85 31.96 19.31
N THR A 340 5.01 30.77 19.89
CA THR A 340 5.69 29.63 19.27
C THR A 340 4.74 28.57 18.73
N LEU A 341 3.44 28.68 19.05
CA LEU A 341 2.38 27.78 18.59
C LEU A 341 2.46 27.41 17.09
N PRO A 342 2.67 28.33 16.13
CA PRO A 342 2.73 27.96 14.71
C PRO A 342 3.88 27.00 14.37
N VAL A 343 5.03 27.13 15.06
CA VAL A 343 6.20 26.27 14.82
C VAL A 343 5.89 24.83 15.25
N TYR A 344 5.30 24.66 16.43
CA TYR A 344 4.93 23.34 16.93
C TYR A 344 3.76 22.71 16.17
N GLN A 345 2.86 23.52 15.59
CA GLN A 345 1.82 23.03 14.67
C GLN A 345 2.43 22.38 13.41
N GLU A 346 3.45 22.99 12.81
CA GLU A 346 4.17 22.38 11.68
C GLU A 346 4.94 21.13 12.10
N LEU A 347 5.58 21.15 13.28
CA LEU A 347 6.25 19.98 13.85
C LEU A 347 5.29 18.81 14.04
N SER A 348 4.09 19.08 14.56
CA SER A 348 3.07 18.06 14.83
C SER A 348 2.60 17.35 13.57
N LYS A 349 2.63 17.99 12.40
CA LYS A 349 2.33 17.34 11.11
C LYS A 349 3.36 16.26 10.75
N LEU A 350 4.59 16.39 11.23
CA LEU A 350 5.69 15.46 10.98
C LEU A 350 5.76 14.34 12.02
N ILE A 351 5.21 14.55 13.22
CA ILE A 351 5.22 13.57 14.31
C ILE A 351 3.83 12.93 14.44
N PRO A 352 3.68 11.63 14.10
CA PRO A 352 2.40 10.94 14.20
C PRO A 352 1.83 10.97 15.62
N LYS A 353 0.50 11.05 15.74
CA LYS A 353 -0.23 11.01 17.02
C LYS A 353 0.25 12.06 18.04
N SER A 354 0.67 13.21 17.55
CA SER A 354 1.00 14.38 18.37
C SER A 354 -0.19 15.35 18.43
N VAL A 355 -0.29 16.11 19.51
CA VAL A 355 -1.25 17.20 19.67
C VAL A 355 -0.52 18.45 20.10
N VAL A 356 -0.98 19.60 19.64
CA VAL A 356 -0.49 20.91 20.06
C VAL A 356 -1.63 21.67 20.72
N GLY A 357 -1.34 22.33 21.84
CA GLY A 357 -2.27 23.23 22.51
C GLY A 357 -1.56 24.51 22.94
N GLU A 358 -2.30 25.61 22.94
CA GLU A 358 -1.80 26.90 23.41
C GLU A 358 -1.79 26.92 24.95
N LEU A 359 -0.59 27.12 25.51
CA LEU A 359 -0.34 27.29 26.93
C LEU A 359 -0.44 28.78 27.27
N SER A 360 -1.16 29.11 28.35
CA SER A 360 -1.12 30.47 28.89
C SER A 360 0.28 30.79 29.43
N GLU A 361 0.66 32.07 29.46
CA GLU A 361 1.99 32.49 29.94
C GLU A 361 2.30 32.05 31.39
N ASP A 362 1.27 31.75 32.18
CA ASP A 362 1.41 31.27 33.56
C ASP A 362 1.17 29.75 33.71
N SER A 363 1.02 29.01 32.61
CA SER A 363 0.65 27.60 32.57
C SER A 363 -0.66 27.23 33.30
N SER A 364 -1.56 28.18 33.58
CA SER A 364 -2.79 27.92 34.34
C SER A 364 -3.79 27.00 33.65
N ASN A 365 -3.80 26.96 32.32
CA ASN A 365 -4.70 26.12 31.51
C ASN A 365 -4.14 24.72 31.19
N VAL A 366 -2.92 24.38 31.63
CA VAL A 366 -2.24 23.13 31.24
C VAL A 366 -3.04 21.87 31.57
N VAL A 367 -3.76 21.85 32.69
CA VAL A 367 -4.59 20.69 33.08
C VAL A 367 -5.71 20.47 32.07
N GLN A 368 -6.40 21.53 31.66
CA GLN A 368 -7.47 21.45 30.67
C GLN A 368 -6.91 21.02 29.31
N LEU A 369 -5.77 21.59 28.91
CA LEU A 369 -5.09 21.26 27.67
C LEU A 369 -4.72 19.77 27.60
N ILE A 370 -4.16 19.20 28.67
CA ILE A 370 -3.85 17.77 28.75
C ILE A 370 -5.12 16.93 28.61
N MET A 371 -6.23 17.33 29.25
CA MET A 371 -7.49 16.59 29.19
C MET A 371 -8.12 16.64 27.79
N ASP A 372 -8.09 17.79 27.14
CA ASP A 372 -8.59 17.96 25.77
C ASP A 372 -7.72 17.20 24.76
N ALA A 373 -6.39 17.27 24.92
CA ALA A 373 -5.45 16.50 24.13
C ALA A 373 -5.64 14.99 24.34
N TYR A 374 -5.82 14.53 25.58
CA TYR A 374 -6.14 13.13 25.87
C TYR A 374 -7.45 12.70 25.23
N ASN A 375 -8.51 13.50 25.34
CA ASN A 375 -9.80 13.18 24.73
C ASN A 375 -9.71 13.11 23.20
N SER A 376 -8.96 14.03 22.59
CA SER A 376 -8.67 14.04 21.15
C SER A 376 -7.89 12.78 20.73
N LEU A 377 -6.76 12.50 21.39
CA LEU A 377 -5.90 11.35 21.12
C LEU A 377 -6.62 10.02 21.33
N SER A 378 -7.33 9.88 22.44
CA SER A 378 -8.08 8.65 22.76
C SER A 378 -9.28 8.43 21.84
N SER A 379 -9.77 9.48 21.17
CA SER A 379 -10.81 9.38 20.14
C SER A 379 -10.26 9.09 18.73
N THR A 380 -8.95 9.23 18.54
CA THR A 380 -8.29 8.98 17.25
C THR A 380 -7.64 7.59 17.28
N VAL A 381 -8.09 6.71 16.39
CA VAL A 381 -7.55 5.36 16.25
C VAL A 381 -6.77 5.31 14.95
N THR A 382 -5.48 4.99 15.03
CA THR A 382 -4.62 4.81 13.86
C THR A 382 -4.05 3.39 13.84
N LEU A 383 -4.23 2.72 12.71
CA LEU A 383 -3.65 1.43 12.39
C LEU A 383 -2.52 1.62 11.39
N GLU A 384 -1.32 1.23 11.78
CA GLU A 384 -0.10 1.36 11.00
C GLU A 384 0.63 0.01 10.96
N HIS A 385 1.45 -0.20 9.93
CA HIS A 385 2.38 -1.32 9.85
C HIS A 385 3.82 -0.81 10.00
N GLU A 386 4.71 -1.66 10.52
CA GLU A 386 6.14 -1.34 10.53
C GLU A 386 6.71 -1.54 9.12
N ARG A 387 6.98 -0.44 8.40
CA ARG A 387 7.53 -0.47 7.04
C ARG A 387 8.84 -1.25 6.94
N SER A 388 9.70 -1.18 7.96
CA SER A 388 10.97 -1.92 8.00
C SER A 388 10.81 -3.44 8.04
N LEU A 389 9.63 -3.94 8.43
CA LEU A 389 9.32 -5.37 8.50
C LEU A 389 8.54 -5.89 7.30
N LEU A 390 8.19 -5.04 6.33
CA LEU A 390 7.53 -5.48 5.11
C LEU A 390 8.54 -6.15 4.16
N PRO A 391 8.27 -7.38 3.71
CA PRO A 391 9.06 -8.00 2.66
C PRO A 391 9.00 -7.18 1.37
N PRO A 392 10.10 -7.10 0.58
CA PRO A 392 10.08 -6.43 -0.71
C PRO A 392 9.02 -7.05 -1.64
N GLY A 393 8.30 -6.21 -2.38
CA GLY A 393 7.19 -6.63 -3.27
C GLY A 393 5.84 -6.86 -2.57
N VAL A 394 5.72 -6.57 -1.27
CA VAL A 394 4.45 -6.64 -0.53
C VAL A 394 3.94 -5.22 -0.23
N HIS A 395 2.80 -4.88 -0.81
CA HIS A 395 2.16 -3.58 -0.64
C HIS A 395 0.90 -3.69 0.23
N ILE A 396 0.69 -2.69 1.09
CA ILE A 396 -0.44 -2.62 2.02
C ILE A 396 -1.17 -1.30 1.82
N SER A 397 -2.47 -1.37 1.60
CA SER A 397 -3.38 -0.22 1.61
C SER A 397 -4.37 -0.34 2.75
N TYR A 398 -4.91 0.79 3.22
CA TYR A 398 -5.91 0.82 4.28
C TYR A 398 -7.22 1.45 3.82
N ASP A 399 -8.33 0.88 4.29
CA ASP A 399 -9.68 1.44 4.20
C ASP A 399 -10.26 1.51 5.62
N SER A 400 -10.82 2.66 5.99
CA SER A 400 -11.21 2.99 7.36
C SER A 400 -12.73 3.17 7.46
N GLN A 401 -13.44 2.19 8.02
CA GLN A 401 -14.88 2.30 8.27
C GLN A 401 -15.18 2.89 9.64
N CYS A 402 -15.11 4.22 9.73
CA CYS A 402 -15.47 4.95 10.95
C CYS A 402 -17.00 5.09 10.99
N GLY A 403 -17.68 4.45 11.95
CA GLY A 403 -19.15 4.45 12.00
C GLY A 403 -19.78 5.85 12.21
N GLY A 404 -20.06 6.50 11.09
CA GLY A 404 -21.12 7.48 10.92
C GLY A 404 -21.97 7.06 9.71
N PRO A 405 -23.12 7.72 9.45
CA PRO A 405 -23.92 7.49 8.25
C PRO A 405 -23.23 7.92 6.95
N GLU A 406 -22.07 8.57 7.04
CA GLU A 406 -21.27 8.94 5.87
C GLU A 406 -20.37 7.77 5.47
N LYS A 407 -20.76 7.04 4.42
CA LYS A 407 -19.79 6.37 3.54
C LYS A 407 -19.01 7.45 2.80
N LYS A 408 -18.10 8.14 3.47
CA LYS A 408 -17.00 8.79 2.74
C LYS A 408 -16.11 7.66 2.26
N GLN A 409 -15.94 7.55 0.95
CA GLN A 409 -14.75 6.90 0.40
C GLN A 409 -13.58 7.76 0.85
N ASP A 410 -13.10 7.52 2.07
CA ASP A 410 -11.81 8.03 2.46
C ASP A 410 -10.79 7.36 1.52
N GLU A 411 -9.96 8.18 0.88
CA GLU A 411 -8.96 7.75 -0.09
C GLU A 411 -8.12 6.62 0.51
N ALA A 412 -7.81 5.60 -0.29
CA ALA A 412 -6.94 4.50 0.12
C ALA A 412 -5.59 5.07 0.57
N GLY A 413 -5.39 5.15 1.89
CA GLY A 413 -4.22 5.74 2.50
C GLY A 413 -3.19 4.69 2.89
N ASP A 414 -1.96 5.15 3.13
CA ASP A 414 -0.84 4.35 3.67
C ASP A 414 -1.05 3.90 5.14
N ARG A 415 -2.11 4.39 5.80
CA ARG A 415 -2.49 4.04 7.17
C ARG A 415 -4.01 4.09 7.35
N GLY A 416 -4.54 3.26 8.24
CA GLY A 416 -5.94 3.32 8.63
C GLY A 416 -6.14 4.34 9.73
N GLN A 417 -7.05 5.30 9.58
CA GLN A 417 -7.30 6.32 10.60
C GLN A 417 -8.79 6.58 10.76
N CYS A 418 -9.26 6.56 12.00
CA CYS A 418 -10.58 7.01 12.38
C CYS A 418 -10.50 8.07 13.47
N ASN A 419 -11.13 9.21 13.22
CA ASN A 419 -11.24 10.31 14.18
C ASN A 419 -12.60 10.25 14.87
N HIS A 420 -12.70 10.76 16.10
CA HIS A 420 -13.94 10.82 16.89
C HIS A 420 -14.58 9.45 17.18
N VAL A 421 -13.77 8.40 17.31
CA VAL A 421 -14.22 7.05 17.66
C VAL A 421 -14.80 7.07 19.07
N ARG A 422 -16.11 6.82 19.14
CA ARG A 422 -16.81 6.71 20.42
C ARG A 422 -16.46 5.37 21.07
N ILE A 423 -16.57 5.33 22.40
CA ILE A 423 -16.49 4.08 23.15
C ILE A 423 -17.56 3.12 22.58
N ASN A 424 -17.20 1.86 22.29
CA ASN A 424 -18.06 0.80 21.71
C ASN A 424 -18.23 0.73 20.18
N GLN A 425 -17.30 1.25 19.39
CA GLN A 425 -17.41 1.24 17.92
C GLN A 425 -16.45 0.25 17.25
N THR A 426 -16.95 -0.55 16.29
CA THR A 426 -16.20 -1.59 15.56
C THR A 426 -15.69 -1.04 14.23
N LEU A 427 -14.42 -1.31 13.91
CA LEU A 427 -13.80 -0.96 12.62
C LEU A 427 -13.67 -2.20 11.71
N VAL A 428 -13.58 -1.97 10.40
CA VAL A 428 -13.31 -2.98 9.37
C VAL A 428 -12.37 -2.37 8.35
N THR A 429 -11.30 -3.10 8.00
CA THR A 429 -10.26 -2.67 7.03
C THR A 429 -10.13 -3.65 5.86
N TYR A 430 -9.68 -3.14 4.71
CA TYR A 430 -9.53 -3.82 3.42
C TYR A 430 -8.09 -3.68 2.91
N TRP A 431 -7.67 -4.54 1.97
CA TRP A 431 -6.32 -4.57 1.38
C TRP A 431 -6.41 -4.64 -0.15
N HIS A 432 -5.65 -3.80 -0.86
CA HIS A 432 -5.50 -3.81 -2.32
C HIS A 432 -4.02 -3.57 -2.70
N PRO A 433 -3.46 -4.33 -3.66
CA PRO A 433 -2.16 -3.99 -4.25
C PRO A 433 -2.33 -2.87 -5.29
N LEU A 434 -1.78 -1.69 -5.02
CA LEU A 434 -1.88 -0.48 -5.84
C LEU A 434 -1.02 -0.53 -7.12
N ASP A 435 0.07 -1.29 -7.13
CA ASP A 435 1.07 -1.27 -8.22
C ASP A 435 0.55 -1.87 -9.52
N ARG A 436 -0.43 -2.78 -9.43
CA ARG A 436 -1.15 -3.30 -10.60
C ARG A 436 -1.89 -2.18 -11.34
N ASP A 437 -2.67 -1.40 -10.60
CA ASP A 437 -3.51 -0.36 -11.16
C ASP A 437 -2.66 0.81 -11.66
N CYS A 438 -1.52 1.09 -11.00
CA CYS A 438 -0.55 2.07 -11.47
C CYS A 438 0.27 1.61 -12.68
N ALA A 439 0.62 0.31 -12.78
CA ALA A 439 1.28 -0.25 -13.95
C ALA A 439 0.36 -0.20 -15.19
N GLU A 440 -0.91 -0.57 -15.05
CA GLU A 440 -1.89 -0.51 -16.14
C GLU A 440 -2.13 0.94 -16.59
N CYS A 441 -2.40 1.82 -15.62
CA CYS A 441 -2.73 3.21 -15.89
C CYS A 441 -1.54 3.99 -16.47
N GLY A 442 -0.34 3.85 -15.90
CA GLY A 442 0.83 4.56 -16.37
C GLY A 442 1.36 4.07 -17.71
N ALA A 443 1.14 2.80 -18.07
CA ALA A 443 1.62 2.25 -19.33
C ALA A 443 0.59 2.35 -20.48
N PHE A 444 -0.70 2.22 -20.19
CA PHE A 444 -1.76 2.13 -21.21
C PHE A 444 -2.80 3.24 -21.11
N GLY A 445 -2.84 4.01 -20.02
CA GLY A 445 -3.88 5.03 -19.79
C GLY A 445 -5.27 4.42 -19.54
N THR A 446 -5.34 3.14 -19.15
CA THR A 446 -6.57 2.39 -18.92
C THR A 446 -6.67 1.92 -17.46
N GLY A 447 -7.81 1.32 -17.09
CA GLY A 447 -8.03 0.79 -15.75
C GLY A 447 -8.70 1.80 -14.79
N PRO A 448 -8.88 1.42 -13.51
CA PRO A 448 -9.66 2.19 -12.53
C PRO A 448 -9.04 3.55 -12.18
N LEU A 449 -7.72 3.71 -12.39
CA LEU A 449 -6.98 4.94 -12.12
C LEU A 449 -6.82 5.84 -13.36
N ALA A 450 -7.37 5.48 -14.53
CA ALA A 450 -7.16 6.18 -15.81
C ALA A 450 -7.43 7.70 -15.74
N VAL A 451 -8.41 8.12 -14.93
CA VAL A 451 -8.83 9.53 -14.82
C VAL A 451 -7.87 10.36 -13.95
N ASN A 452 -7.24 9.78 -12.93
CA ASN A 452 -6.40 10.49 -11.97
C ASN A 452 -5.01 9.84 -11.78
N CYS A 453 -4.50 9.25 -12.84
CA CYS A 453 -3.28 8.45 -12.87
C CYS A 453 -2.06 9.16 -12.25
N SER A 454 -1.83 10.39 -12.69
CA SER A 454 -0.64 11.17 -12.36
C SER A 454 -0.56 11.55 -10.88
N LEU A 455 -1.71 11.66 -10.21
CA LEU A 455 -1.79 11.99 -8.79
C LEU A 455 -1.73 10.72 -7.93
N ALA A 456 -2.51 9.69 -8.29
CA ALA A 456 -2.60 8.42 -7.55
C ALA A 456 -1.30 7.60 -7.62
N CYS A 457 -0.56 7.70 -8.73
CA CYS A 457 0.67 6.94 -8.96
C CYS A 457 1.93 7.81 -8.87
N ALA A 458 1.89 8.95 -8.16
CA ALA A 458 3.03 9.87 -8.04
C ALA A 458 4.28 9.24 -7.37
N HIS A 459 4.10 8.12 -6.66
CA HIS A 459 5.16 7.34 -6.03
C HIS A 459 5.82 6.32 -6.99
N ALA A 460 5.22 6.06 -8.15
CA ALA A 460 5.65 5.05 -9.11
C ALA A 460 6.07 5.68 -10.45
N ASN A 461 7.23 5.30 -10.96
CA ASN A 461 7.73 5.71 -12.27
C ASN A 461 7.55 4.57 -13.27
N VAL A 462 6.64 4.72 -14.24
CA VAL A 462 6.30 3.66 -15.18
C VAL A 462 7.13 3.77 -16.46
N THR A 463 7.82 2.70 -16.84
CA THR A 463 8.70 2.65 -18.02
C THR A 463 8.36 1.46 -18.91
N LEU A 464 8.43 1.62 -20.24
CA LEU A 464 8.15 0.54 -21.19
C LEU A 464 9.41 -0.26 -21.52
N ALA A 465 9.38 -1.57 -21.31
CA ALA A 465 10.51 -2.45 -21.60
C ALA A 465 10.36 -3.14 -22.97
N LEU A 466 11.31 -2.89 -23.88
CA LEU A 466 11.28 -3.34 -25.29
C LEU A 466 12.19 -4.55 -25.61
N ALA A 467 13.03 -5.03 -24.68
CA ALA A 467 14.01 -6.09 -24.94
C ALA A 467 13.74 -7.38 -24.11
N PRO A 468 14.09 -8.57 -24.62
CA PRO A 468 13.97 -9.82 -23.88
C PRO A 468 15.17 -10.01 -22.95
N THR A 469 14.92 -9.93 -21.65
CA THR A 469 15.79 -10.56 -20.64
C THR A 469 14.99 -11.71 -20.02
N LEU A 470 15.56 -12.92 -20.08
CA LEU A 470 15.07 -14.08 -19.33
C LEU A 470 15.37 -13.82 -17.87
N ASP A 471 14.37 -13.46 -17.07
CA ASP A 471 14.46 -13.51 -15.61
C ASP A 471 13.07 -13.66 -14.97
N ASP A 472 12.99 -14.42 -13.87
CA ASP A 472 11.76 -14.94 -13.24
C ASP A 472 10.98 -13.92 -12.38
N GLY A 473 11.23 -12.61 -12.57
CA GLY A 473 10.69 -11.54 -11.70
C GLY A 473 9.41 -10.84 -12.18
N TRP A 474 8.89 -11.12 -13.37
CA TRP A 474 7.79 -10.34 -13.97
C TRP A 474 6.39 -10.80 -13.49
N CYS A 475 5.59 -9.87 -12.98
CA CYS A 475 4.17 -10.07 -12.68
C CYS A 475 3.33 -10.06 -13.97
N LYS A 476 2.39 -11.00 -14.11
CA LYS A 476 1.53 -11.18 -15.30
C LYS A 476 0.09 -10.78 -14.96
N GLU A 477 -0.46 -9.80 -15.66
CA GLU A 477 -1.78 -9.22 -15.37
C GLU A 477 -2.64 -9.01 -16.62
N ARG A 478 -3.94 -8.71 -16.41
CA ARG A 478 -4.87 -8.34 -17.48
C ARG A 478 -5.33 -6.89 -17.34
N THR A 479 -5.37 -6.18 -18.46
CA THR A 479 -6.01 -4.88 -18.59
C THR A 479 -7.54 -5.01 -18.46
N HIS A 480 -8.22 -3.88 -18.28
CA HIS A 480 -9.69 -3.81 -18.27
C HIS A 480 -10.33 -4.37 -19.55
N ASP A 481 -9.64 -4.26 -20.70
CA ASP A 481 -10.05 -4.80 -21.99
C ASP A 481 -9.63 -6.27 -22.20
N ASN A 482 -9.29 -6.96 -21.10
CA ASN A 482 -8.92 -8.38 -21.06
C ASN A 482 -7.63 -8.72 -21.83
N GLN A 483 -6.77 -7.74 -22.10
CA GLN A 483 -5.47 -7.94 -22.76
C GLN A 483 -4.38 -8.21 -21.72
N LEU A 484 -3.48 -9.14 -22.03
CA LEU A 484 -2.44 -9.54 -21.11
C LEU A 484 -1.24 -8.58 -21.15
N PHE A 485 -0.80 -8.07 -20.01
CA PHE A 485 0.43 -7.29 -19.88
C PHE A 485 1.30 -7.83 -18.75
N PHE A 486 2.59 -7.51 -18.79
CA PHE A 486 3.53 -7.91 -17.74
C PHE A 486 4.13 -6.66 -17.11
N PHE A 487 4.35 -6.68 -15.80
CA PHE A 487 5.04 -5.60 -15.12
C PHE A 487 6.05 -6.12 -14.09
N LEU A 488 7.12 -5.37 -13.86
CA LEU A 488 8.17 -5.66 -12.88
C LEU A 488 8.34 -4.41 -12.02
N ALA A 489 8.28 -4.57 -10.69
CA ALA A 489 8.52 -3.49 -9.74
C ALA A 489 9.96 -3.56 -9.22
N GLU A 490 10.74 -2.51 -9.47
CA GLU A 490 12.12 -2.36 -8.97
C GLU A 490 12.16 -1.16 -8.00
N ASP A 491 12.68 -1.34 -6.78
CA ASP A 491 12.85 -0.25 -5.81
C ASP A 491 14.10 0.59 -6.13
N GLU A 492 13.95 1.92 -6.16
CA GLU A 492 15.09 2.85 -6.19
C GLU A 492 15.39 3.45 -4.81
N ALA A 493 16.67 3.78 -4.57
CA ALA A 493 17.11 4.47 -3.38
C ALA A 493 16.45 5.86 -3.28
N GLY A 494 15.45 6.01 -2.39
CA GLY A 494 14.67 7.24 -2.23
C GLY A 494 13.17 7.04 -2.08
N GLY A 495 12.67 5.79 -2.11
CA GLY A 495 11.25 5.49 -1.86
C GLY A 495 10.34 5.68 -3.08
N ARG A 496 10.91 5.73 -4.30
CA ARG A 496 10.16 5.63 -5.56
C ARG A 496 10.33 4.22 -6.14
N VAL A 497 9.24 3.68 -6.68
CA VAL A 497 9.20 2.37 -7.32
C VAL A 497 9.23 2.56 -8.84
N THR A 498 10.13 1.90 -9.53
CA THR A 498 10.18 1.88 -10.99
C THR A 498 9.40 0.67 -11.51
N LEU A 499 8.26 0.91 -12.15
CA LEU A 499 7.41 -0.12 -12.75
C LEU A 499 7.80 -0.29 -14.22
N ARG A 500 8.48 -1.38 -14.57
CA ARG A 500 8.73 -1.74 -15.98
C ARG A 500 7.56 -2.52 -16.52
N VAL A 501 6.90 -2.02 -17.56
CA VAL A 501 5.72 -2.63 -18.17
C VAL A 501 6.03 -3.10 -19.58
N ARG A 502 5.65 -4.34 -19.90
CA ARG A 502 5.72 -4.92 -21.23
C ARG A 502 4.33 -4.90 -21.86
N PRO A 503 4.14 -4.22 -23.00
CA PRO A 503 2.86 -4.19 -23.69
C PRO A 503 2.50 -5.57 -24.27
N PRO A 504 1.20 -5.90 -24.43
CA PRO A 504 0.78 -7.07 -25.18
C PRO A 504 1.37 -7.03 -26.59
N GLN A 505 2.01 -8.12 -27.03
CA GLN A 505 2.36 -8.27 -28.44
C GLN A 505 1.06 -8.31 -29.24
N LYS A 506 0.80 -7.25 -30.00
CA LYS A 506 -0.28 -7.23 -31.01
C LYS A 506 0.13 -8.22 -32.10
N GLY A 507 -0.37 -9.45 -32.01
CA GLY A 507 -0.18 -10.46 -33.05
C GLY A 507 -0.59 -9.88 -34.41
N SER A 508 0.28 -10.00 -35.40
CA SER A 508 -0.01 -9.54 -36.76
C SER A 508 -1.27 -10.27 -37.25
N ASP A 509 -2.33 -9.50 -37.50
CA ASP A 509 -3.62 -10.03 -37.93
C ASP A 509 -3.52 -10.53 -39.38
N HIS A 510 -3.03 -11.76 -39.56
CA HIS A 510 -2.89 -12.42 -40.85
C HIS A 510 -4.23 -12.73 -41.53
N THR A 511 -5.35 -12.46 -40.85
CA THR A 511 -6.71 -12.72 -41.36
C THR A 511 -6.99 -11.93 -42.63
N GLN A 512 -6.52 -10.68 -42.74
CA GLN A 512 -6.69 -9.89 -43.97
C GLN A 512 -5.91 -10.46 -45.16
N ILE A 513 -4.69 -10.96 -44.95
CA ILE A 513 -3.84 -11.51 -46.02
C ILE A 513 -4.44 -12.82 -46.54
N ILE A 514 -4.93 -13.68 -45.65
CA ILE A 514 -5.57 -14.95 -46.03
C ILE A 514 -6.86 -14.68 -46.82
N VAL A 515 -7.71 -13.76 -46.35
CA VAL A 515 -8.97 -13.41 -47.04
C VAL A 515 -8.70 -12.79 -48.41
N LEU A 516 -7.74 -11.85 -48.52
CA LEU A 516 -7.35 -11.26 -49.81
C LEU A 516 -6.78 -12.30 -50.78
N GLY A 517 -5.98 -13.25 -50.27
CA GLY A 517 -5.44 -14.36 -51.06
C GLY A 517 -6.53 -15.30 -51.59
N CYS A 518 -7.48 -15.71 -50.75
CA CYS A 518 -8.58 -16.59 -51.15
C CYS A 518 -9.53 -15.91 -52.16
N VAL A 519 -9.90 -14.65 -51.92
CA VAL A 519 -10.78 -13.89 -52.83
C VAL A 519 -10.07 -13.66 -54.17
N GLY A 520 -8.79 -13.28 -54.15
CA GLY A 520 -7.98 -13.11 -55.37
C GLY A 520 -7.88 -14.39 -56.19
N GLY A 521 -7.65 -15.53 -55.54
CA GLY A 521 -7.57 -16.83 -56.21
C GLY A 521 -8.85 -17.22 -56.94
N ILE A 522 -10.01 -17.05 -56.29
CA ILE A 522 -11.32 -17.36 -56.90
C ILE A 522 -11.58 -16.49 -58.13
N VAL A 523 -11.25 -15.19 -58.06
CA VAL A 523 -11.45 -14.25 -59.17
C VAL A 523 -10.57 -14.61 -60.38
N VAL A 524 -9.31 -15.00 -60.15
CA VAL A 524 -8.39 -15.40 -61.24
C VAL A 524 -8.87 -16.68 -61.93
N VAL A 525 -9.32 -17.68 -61.16
CA VAL A 525 -9.88 -18.93 -61.72
C VAL A 525 -11.15 -18.63 -62.54
N GLY A 526 -12.03 -17.77 -62.02
CA GLY A 526 -13.23 -17.33 -62.73
C GLY A 526 -12.92 -16.62 -64.05
N LEU A 527 -11.97 -15.67 -64.05
CA LEU A 527 -11.52 -14.97 -65.27
C LEU A 527 -10.89 -15.94 -66.28
N GLY A 528 -10.10 -16.91 -65.81
CA GLY A 528 -9.52 -17.96 -66.66
C GLY A 528 -10.57 -18.81 -67.35
N LEU A 529 -11.62 -19.22 -66.65
CA LEU A 529 -12.72 -19.99 -67.23
C LEU A 529 -13.53 -19.18 -68.25
N VAL A 530 -13.78 -17.89 -67.98
CA VAL A 530 -14.47 -17.00 -68.93
C VAL A 530 -13.64 -16.78 -70.19
N LEU A 531 -12.32 -16.58 -70.05
CA LEU A 531 -11.40 -16.48 -71.19
C LEU A 531 -11.34 -17.77 -72.02
N ALA A 532 -11.24 -18.93 -71.35
CA ALA A 532 -11.25 -20.22 -72.02
C ALA A 532 -12.58 -20.48 -72.75
N TYR A 533 -13.72 -20.10 -72.15
CA TYR A 533 -15.03 -20.17 -72.79
C TYR A 533 -15.11 -19.24 -74.00
N ARG A 534 -14.70 -17.96 -73.86
CA ARG A 534 -14.65 -16.98 -74.96
C ARG A 534 -13.78 -17.47 -76.12
N LEU A 535 -12.59 -18.01 -75.83
CA LEU A 535 -11.71 -18.60 -76.85
C LEU A 535 -12.33 -19.82 -77.51
N SER A 536 -12.99 -20.68 -76.74
CA SER A 536 -13.66 -21.87 -77.28
C SER A 536 -14.82 -21.50 -78.21
N VAL A 537 -15.63 -20.50 -77.83
CA VAL A 537 -16.70 -19.96 -78.67
C VAL A 537 -16.14 -19.28 -79.91
N GLU A 538 -15.10 -18.46 -79.79
CA GLU A 538 -14.46 -17.80 -80.95
C GLU A 538 -13.87 -18.82 -81.94
N ILE A 539 -13.26 -19.91 -81.44
CA ILE A 539 -12.77 -21.00 -82.28
C ILE A 539 -13.92 -21.76 -82.93
N TYR A 540 -15.00 -22.02 -82.20
CA TYR A 540 -16.20 -22.66 -82.73
C TYR A 540 -16.85 -21.82 -83.82
N ASP A 541 -17.07 -20.53 -83.56
CA ASP A 541 -17.65 -19.58 -84.50
C ASP A 541 -16.76 -19.38 -85.73
N ARG A 542 -15.42 -19.31 -85.58
CA ARG A 542 -14.51 -19.27 -86.75
C ARG A 542 -14.59 -20.53 -87.59
N ARG A 543 -14.69 -21.70 -86.96
CA ARG A 543 -14.84 -22.97 -87.67
C ARG A 543 -16.16 -23.00 -88.42
N GLU A 544 -17.24 -22.58 -87.78
CA GLU A 544 -18.56 -22.60 -88.38
C GLU A 544 -18.77 -21.50 -89.41
N TYR A 545 -18.15 -20.35 -89.25
CA TYR A 545 -18.03 -19.33 -90.30
C TYR A 545 -17.29 -19.87 -91.52
N SER A 546 -16.17 -20.59 -91.31
CA SER A 546 -15.45 -21.20 -92.43
C SER A 546 -16.23 -22.34 -93.10
N ARG A 547 -17.08 -23.05 -92.36
CA ARG A 547 -17.99 -24.06 -92.89
C ARG A 547 -19.13 -23.39 -93.66
N PHE A 548 -19.70 -22.32 -93.12
CA PHE A 548 -20.74 -21.51 -93.74
C PHE A 548 -20.25 -20.84 -95.03
N GLU A 549 -19.04 -20.29 -95.07
CA GLU A 549 -18.47 -19.75 -96.32
C GLU A 549 -18.26 -20.85 -97.38
N LYS A 550 -17.84 -22.05 -96.98
CA LYS A 550 -17.75 -23.20 -97.89
C LYS A 550 -19.13 -23.63 -98.40
N GLU A 551 -20.14 -23.63 -97.54
CA GLU A 551 -21.53 -23.91 -97.90
C GLU A 551 -22.11 -22.81 -98.81
N GLN A 552 -21.83 -21.53 -98.55
CA GLN A 552 -22.24 -20.43 -99.43
C GLN A 552 -21.59 -20.51 -100.82
N GLN A 553 -20.29 -20.84 -100.89
CA GLN A 553 -19.60 -21.06 -102.16
C GLN A 553 -20.15 -22.30 -102.91
N GLN A 554 -20.61 -23.33 -102.18
CA GLN A 554 -21.29 -24.49 -102.78
C GLN A 554 -22.76 -24.21 -103.14
N LEU A 555 -23.37 -23.18 -102.56
CA LEU A 555 -24.73 -22.72 -102.85
C LEU A 555 -24.76 -21.58 -103.89
N GLN A 556 -23.77 -21.52 -104.80
CA GLN A 556 -23.99 -20.96 -106.13
C GLN A 556 -24.96 -21.87 -106.90
N TRP A 557 -26.26 -21.74 -106.59
CA TRP A 557 -27.28 -22.30 -107.46
C TRP A 557 -27.27 -21.52 -108.77
N LYS A 558 -26.81 -22.20 -109.81
CA LYS A 558 -27.04 -21.85 -111.20
C LYS A 558 -28.54 -21.60 -111.36
N GLN A 559 -28.84 -20.36 -111.69
CA GLN A 559 -30.11 -19.87 -112.20
C GLN A 559 -30.50 -20.80 -113.36
N ASP A 560 -31.38 -21.76 -113.08
CA ASP A 560 -32.34 -22.34 -114.04
C ASP A 560 -33.11 -23.58 -113.55
N ASN A 561 -32.87 -24.20 -112.38
CA ASN A 561 -33.76 -25.29 -111.91
C ASN A 561 -33.83 -25.42 -110.37
N ASN A 562 -34.91 -24.90 -109.76
CA ASN A 562 -35.23 -25.09 -108.33
C ASN A 562 -36.21 -26.28 -108.14
N PRO A 563 -35.78 -27.40 -107.53
CA PRO A 563 -36.58 -28.61 -107.39
C PRO A 563 -37.70 -28.57 -106.32
N LEU A 564 -37.96 -27.42 -105.67
CA LEU A 564 -39.07 -27.25 -104.70
C LEU A 564 -40.31 -26.55 -105.28
N TYR A 565 -40.30 -26.14 -106.55
CA TYR A 565 -41.43 -25.41 -107.14
C TYR A 565 -42.39 -26.36 -107.90
N LYS A 566 -43.59 -26.56 -107.36
CA LYS A 566 -44.73 -27.20 -108.05
C LYS A 566 -45.82 -26.15 -108.30
N SER A 567 -46.24 -25.98 -109.56
CA SER A 567 -47.29 -25.04 -109.94
C SER A 567 -48.66 -25.48 -109.42
N ALA A 568 -49.39 -24.56 -108.78
CA ALA A 568 -50.68 -24.80 -108.14
C ALA A 568 -51.86 -24.50 -109.09
N ILE A 569 -51.93 -25.20 -110.23
CA ILE A 569 -53.07 -25.09 -111.14
C ILE A 569 -53.53 -26.49 -111.54
N THR A 570 -54.68 -26.92 -111.02
CA THR A 570 -55.50 -27.97 -111.65
C THR A 570 -56.98 -27.62 -111.57
N THR A 571 -57.57 -27.64 -112.76
CA THR A 571 -58.88 -27.24 -113.25
C THR A 571 -60.07 -27.91 -112.55
N THR A 572 -61.16 -27.15 -112.34
CA THR A 572 -62.46 -27.57 -111.77
C THR A 572 -63.46 -27.99 -112.84
N VAL A 573 -64.33 -28.97 -112.55
CA VAL A 573 -65.73 -29.01 -113.05
C VAL A 573 -66.65 -29.67 -112.02
N ASN A 574 -67.73 -28.97 -111.68
CA ASN A 574 -68.80 -29.33 -110.75
C ASN A 574 -69.95 -30.06 -111.46
N PRO A 575 -70.41 -31.19 -110.92
CA PRO A 575 -71.84 -31.51 -111.02
C PRO A 575 -72.40 -32.21 -109.76
N CYS A 576 -73.54 -31.71 -109.26
CA CYS A 576 -74.59 -32.50 -108.57
C CYS A 576 -74.71 -32.58 -107.02
N PHE A 577 -74.46 -31.56 -106.19
CA PHE A 577 -75.04 -31.55 -104.82
C PHE A 577 -75.09 -30.10 -104.30
N GLN A 578 -76.15 -29.29 -104.44
CA GLN A 578 -77.57 -29.39 -104.05
C GLN A 578 -77.81 -29.63 -102.56
N GLU A 579 -78.40 -28.60 -101.93
CA GLU A 579 -79.40 -28.60 -100.83
C GLU A 579 -79.01 -29.30 -99.52
N ALA A 580 -79.51 -28.94 -98.35
CA ALA A 580 -80.25 -27.82 -97.80
C ALA A 580 -80.23 -28.07 -96.27
N GLU A 581 -80.43 -27.00 -95.50
CA GLU A 581 -81.09 -26.95 -94.19
C GLU A 581 -80.90 -28.07 -93.14
N GLY A 582 -80.50 -27.63 -91.95
CA GLY A 582 -81.41 -27.68 -90.81
C GLY A 582 -81.08 -28.63 -89.65
N ALA A 583 -80.52 -28.05 -88.59
CA ALA A 583 -80.88 -28.16 -87.15
C ALA A 583 -81.01 -29.57 -86.47
N PRO A 584 -81.13 -29.70 -85.13
CA PRO A 584 -81.06 -28.71 -84.05
C PRO A 584 -80.09 -29.06 -82.89
N LEU A 585 -79.92 -28.05 -82.01
CA LEU A 585 -79.31 -28.02 -80.67
C LEU A 585 -77.79 -28.19 -80.57
#